data_AF-A0A9C8N2X7-F1
#
_entry.id   AF-A0A9C8N2X7-F1
#
_cell.length_a   1.000
_cell.length_b   1.000
_cell.length_c   1.000
_cell.angle_alpha   90.00
_cell.angle_beta   90.00
_cell.angle_gamma   90.00
#
_symmetry.space_group_name_H-M   'P 1'
#
loop_
_entity.id
_entity.type
_entity.pdbx_description
1 polymer ?
#
loop_
_entity_poly.entity_id
_entity_poly.type
_entity_poly.pdbx_seq_one_letter_code
_entity_poly.pdbx_strand_id
1 'polypeptide(L)'
;MKKNIIYLGVAVIVGLFAGYLIFGSSSTDKAAIKDKSNMSDSHNHSGESESQIWTCSMHPQIMQPEPGDCPICGMDLIPAETGADGLSANEIKMTDNAMALANIHTSFVGMGSSDGSSLNLSGKIRENEEANATQATYFAGRIERLNVNYKGESVAKGKLLATIYSPELVSAQQELLTAASMKASQPDLYNAVRNKLKLWKLSEKQINSIEDSGKVQENFPVYATVSGTVTEKLVNEGDYIKQGQPLFKIANLNSVWAVFDAYENQIASLKEGQEVKLTTNAYPNKEFTAKISFVDPLLNSSTRTVMVRAVLNNRDNLLKPGMFVEGTIKTTQTQMEDTVLVPASAVMWTGERSVVYVKTNPNEPVFEMREVTLGNTNGDTFTIISGLEKGDQIVTNGTFTVDAAAQLQGKKSMMNSEGGKTMTGHEGHLGMQEGSKMESSASTDHSEMNNRIKVSNEFQGQLK
;
A
#
# COMPACT_ATOMS: atom_id res chain seq x y z
N MET A 1 -46.15 68.54 25.19
CA MET A 1 -46.45 67.67 24.03
C MET A 1 -46.44 68.43 22.70
N LYS A 2 -45.41 69.25 22.39
CA LYS A 2 -45.34 70.02 21.12
C LYS A 2 -44.02 69.89 20.35
N LYS A 3 -42.98 69.24 20.89
CA LYS A 3 -41.71 69.01 20.16
C LYS A 3 -41.74 67.76 19.28
N ASN A 4 -42.42 66.69 19.70
CA ASN A 4 -42.43 65.42 18.95
C ASN A 4 -43.27 65.47 17.66
N ILE A 5 -44.24 66.39 17.56
CA ILE A 5 -45.05 66.60 16.35
C ILE A 5 -44.23 67.23 15.22
N ILE A 6 -43.25 68.08 15.55
CA ILE A 6 -42.38 68.73 14.55
C ILE A 6 -41.42 67.69 13.96
N TYR A 7 -40.84 66.80 14.79
CA TYR A 7 -39.97 65.73 14.30
C TYR A 7 -40.72 64.68 13.46
N LEU A 8 -41.97 64.37 13.79
CA LEU A 8 -42.83 63.51 12.96
C LEU A 8 -43.17 64.17 11.62
N GLY A 9 -43.45 65.48 11.60
CA GLY A 9 -43.70 66.22 10.36
C GLY A 9 -42.48 66.25 9.43
N VAL A 10 -41.29 66.47 9.97
CA VAL A 10 -40.04 66.46 9.20
C VAL A 10 -39.71 65.06 8.67
N ALA A 11 -39.93 64.00 9.46
CA ALA A 11 -39.70 62.63 9.02
C ALA A 11 -40.65 62.21 7.88
N VAL A 12 -41.91 62.66 7.90
CA VAL A 12 -42.87 62.38 6.82
C VAL A 12 -42.50 63.11 5.53
N ILE A 13 -42.03 64.36 5.62
CA ILE A 13 -41.62 65.14 4.45
C ILE A 13 -40.35 64.55 3.82
N VAL A 14 -39.37 64.16 4.64
CA VAL A 14 -38.14 63.50 4.16
C VAL A 14 -38.45 62.13 3.57
N GLY A 15 -39.38 61.37 4.17
CA GLY A 15 -39.85 60.09 3.65
C GLY A 15 -40.57 60.21 2.30
N LEU A 16 -41.44 61.21 2.13
CA LEU A 16 -42.12 61.48 0.85
C LEU A 16 -41.13 61.94 -0.24
N PHE A 17 -40.13 62.74 0.13
CA PHE A 17 -39.12 63.22 -0.80
C PHE A 17 -38.18 62.10 -1.26
N ALA A 18 -37.76 61.22 -0.33
CA ALA A 18 -36.97 60.03 -0.64
C ALA A 18 -37.77 59.00 -1.47
N GLY A 19 -39.06 58.84 -1.19
CA GLY A 19 -39.96 57.99 -1.96
C GLY A 19 -40.15 58.48 -3.41
N TYR A 20 -40.28 59.80 -3.62
CA TYR A 20 -40.37 60.40 -4.95
C TYR A 20 -39.07 60.24 -5.75
N LEU A 21 -37.90 60.30 -5.11
CA LEU A 21 -36.60 60.14 -5.78
C LEU A 21 -36.31 58.69 -6.21
N ILE A 22 -36.83 57.70 -5.48
CA ILE A 22 -36.59 56.27 -5.76
C ILE A 22 -37.62 55.69 -6.75
N PHE A 23 -38.87 56.20 -6.76
CA PHE A 23 -39.94 55.70 -7.63
C PHE A 23 -40.38 56.67 -8.74
N GLY A 24 -39.82 57.90 -8.79
CA GLY A 24 -40.25 58.96 -9.70
C GLY A 24 -39.65 58.93 -11.12
N SER A 25 -38.82 57.96 -11.45
CA SER A 25 -38.23 57.82 -12.80
C SER A 25 -38.72 56.57 -13.53
N SER A 26 -40.02 56.54 -13.84
CA SER A 26 -40.56 55.71 -14.93
C SER A 26 -41.34 56.62 -15.89
N SER A 27 -40.71 56.88 -17.03
CA SER A 27 -41.25 57.72 -18.09
C SER A 27 -42.36 57.01 -18.84
N THR A 28 -43.59 57.41 -18.52
CA THR A 28 -44.68 57.79 -19.44
C THR A 28 -44.83 56.97 -20.73
N ASP A 29 -45.76 56.02 -20.68
CA ASP A 29 -46.57 55.61 -21.83
C ASP A 29 -47.38 56.80 -22.38
N LYS A 30 -47.28 57.03 -23.68
CA LYS A 30 -48.29 57.80 -24.45
C LYS A 30 -48.95 56.87 -25.46
N ALA A 31 -50.20 56.55 -25.18
CA ALA A 31 -51.14 56.00 -26.14
C ALA A 31 -51.52 57.05 -27.20
N ALA A 32 -51.45 56.68 -28.49
CA ALA A 32 -52.26 57.27 -29.55
C ALA A 32 -52.53 56.23 -30.65
N ILE A 33 -53.78 56.19 -31.07
CA ILE A 33 -54.46 55.20 -31.92
C ILE A 33 -54.18 55.45 -33.41
N LYS A 34 -53.96 54.40 -34.23
CA LYS A 34 -54.72 54.08 -35.47
C LYS A 34 -54.11 53.00 -36.38
N ASP A 35 -55.01 52.12 -36.82
CA ASP A 35 -55.17 51.48 -38.14
C ASP A 35 -54.09 50.55 -38.77
N LYS A 36 -54.53 49.28 -38.89
CA LYS A 36 -54.58 48.42 -40.10
C LYS A 36 -53.41 48.39 -41.10
N SER A 37 -52.91 47.16 -41.27
CA SER A 37 -52.49 46.48 -42.51
C SER A 37 -51.39 47.14 -43.35
N ASN A 38 -50.20 46.51 -43.38
CA ASN A 38 -49.72 45.77 -44.56
C ASN A 38 -48.26 45.31 -44.38
N MET A 39 -47.99 44.18 -45.03
CA MET A 39 -46.69 43.54 -45.21
C MET A 39 -45.61 44.49 -45.75
N SER A 40 -44.41 44.41 -45.19
CA SER A 40 -43.12 44.17 -45.87
C SER A 40 -41.99 44.83 -45.06
N ASP A 41 -41.15 44.05 -44.40
CA ASP A 41 -39.91 44.55 -43.81
C ASP A 41 -38.69 44.09 -44.60
N SER A 42 -38.15 45.10 -45.27
CA SER A 42 -36.80 45.30 -45.75
C SER A 42 -35.76 45.05 -44.64
N HIS A 43 -34.75 44.22 -44.93
CA HIS A 43 -33.56 44.06 -44.09
C HIS A 43 -32.78 45.37 -43.96
N ASN A 44 -32.51 45.80 -42.73
CA ASN A 44 -31.50 46.82 -42.43
C ASN A 44 -30.60 46.31 -41.30
N HIS A 45 -29.34 46.03 -41.62
CA HIS A 45 -28.32 45.60 -40.66
C HIS A 45 -27.61 46.83 -40.08
N SER A 46 -27.91 47.17 -38.82
CA SER A 46 -26.99 47.96 -37.99
C SER A 46 -27.40 47.88 -36.52
N GLY A 47 -26.71 47.03 -35.78
CA GLY A 47 -26.83 46.87 -34.33
C GLY A 47 -26.17 45.56 -33.93
N GLU A 48 -24.95 45.64 -33.40
CA GLU A 48 -24.30 44.52 -32.71
C GLU A 48 -25.19 44.12 -31.51
N SER A 49 -25.99 43.08 -31.70
CA SER A 49 -26.70 42.39 -30.64
C SER A 49 -25.83 41.25 -30.15
N GLU A 50 -25.41 41.32 -28.89
CA GLU A 50 -24.88 40.19 -28.13
C GLU A 50 -25.68 38.93 -28.47
N SER A 51 -25.02 37.88 -28.96
CA SER A 51 -25.67 36.61 -29.27
C SER A 51 -26.03 35.89 -27.97
N GLN A 52 -27.13 36.31 -27.35
CA GLN A 52 -27.66 35.71 -26.13
C GLN A 52 -28.20 34.32 -26.46
N ILE A 53 -27.57 33.28 -25.90
CA ILE A 53 -27.94 31.90 -26.12
C ILE A 53 -28.98 31.49 -25.07
N TRP A 54 -30.03 30.79 -25.50
CA TRP A 54 -31.15 30.36 -24.67
C TRP A 54 -31.10 28.83 -24.45
N THR A 55 -31.37 28.38 -23.23
CA THR A 55 -31.31 26.97 -22.83
C THR A 55 -32.52 26.53 -22.01
N CYS A 56 -32.83 25.24 -21.97
CA CYS A 56 -33.94 24.68 -21.20
C CYS A 56 -33.46 24.16 -19.84
N SER A 57 -34.11 24.54 -18.74
CA SER A 57 -33.76 24.10 -17.39
C SER A 57 -33.73 22.58 -17.20
N MET A 58 -34.54 21.82 -17.97
CA MET A 58 -34.53 20.35 -17.95
C MET A 58 -33.70 19.71 -19.06
N HIS A 59 -33.38 20.45 -20.12
CA HIS A 59 -32.59 19.96 -21.25
C HIS A 59 -31.49 20.98 -21.59
N PRO A 60 -30.45 21.13 -20.75
CA PRO A 60 -29.42 22.16 -20.91
C PRO A 60 -28.63 22.07 -22.23
N GLN A 61 -28.68 20.90 -22.88
CA GLN A 61 -28.07 20.60 -24.17
C GLN A 61 -28.72 21.36 -25.34
N ILE A 62 -29.96 21.83 -25.17
CA ILE A 62 -30.62 22.69 -26.15
C ILE A 62 -30.09 24.11 -25.96
N MET A 63 -29.34 24.58 -26.95
CA MET A 63 -28.86 25.95 -27.05
C MET A 63 -29.40 26.54 -28.34
N GLN A 64 -30.22 27.58 -28.23
CA GLN A 64 -30.80 28.29 -29.37
C GLN A 64 -30.42 29.77 -29.33
N PRO A 65 -30.21 30.41 -30.50
CA PRO A 65 -29.86 31.83 -30.58
C PRO A 65 -31.06 32.75 -30.30
N GLU A 66 -32.27 32.21 -30.22
CA GLU A 66 -33.52 32.95 -30.04
C GLU A 66 -34.34 32.37 -28.88
N PRO A 67 -35.12 33.21 -28.16
CA PRO A 67 -36.08 32.72 -27.18
C PRO A 67 -37.20 31.91 -27.87
N GLY A 68 -37.62 30.83 -27.24
CA GLY A 68 -38.66 29.96 -27.78
C GLY A 68 -38.93 28.76 -26.87
N ASP A 69 -39.71 27.81 -27.33
CA ASP A 69 -40.02 26.60 -26.57
C ASP A 69 -38.95 25.53 -26.81
N CYS A 70 -38.57 24.82 -25.75
CA CYS A 70 -37.69 23.67 -25.86
C CYS A 70 -38.32 22.60 -26.77
N PRO A 71 -37.67 22.17 -27.86
CA PRO A 71 -38.22 21.19 -28.80
C PRO A 71 -38.39 19.79 -28.20
N ILE A 72 -37.78 19.53 -27.04
CA ILE A 72 -37.88 18.23 -26.34
C ILE A 72 -39.06 18.22 -25.37
N CYS A 73 -39.25 19.26 -24.55
CA CYS A 73 -40.23 19.26 -23.46
C CYS A 73 -41.29 20.37 -23.52
N GLY A 74 -41.23 21.25 -24.52
CA GLY A 74 -42.21 22.31 -24.74
C GLY A 74 -42.25 23.39 -23.65
N MET A 75 -41.19 23.53 -22.84
CA MET A 75 -41.08 24.59 -21.84
C MET A 75 -40.23 25.74 -22.38
N ASP A 76 -40.57 26.96 -22.00
CA ASP A 76 -39.87 28.19 -22.39
C ASP A 76 -38.37 28.07 -22.12
N LEU A 77 -37.57 28.40 -23.13
CA LEU A 77 -36.12 28.55 -22.99
C LEU A 77 -35.83 29.77 -22.13
N ILE A 78 -34.87 29.62 -21.22
CA ILE A 78 -34.35 30.68 -20.36
C ILE A 78 -32.99 31.16 -20.87
N PRO A 79 -32.61 32.42 -20.65
CA PRO A 79 -31.32 32.91 -21.11
C PRO A 79 -30.20 32.18 -20.38
N ALA A 80 -29.26 31.59 -21.13
CA ALA A 80 -28.07 30.98 -20.55
C ALA A 80 -27.14 32.08 -20.03
N GLU A 81 -26.68 31.96 -18.78
CA GLU A 81 -25.69 32.88 -18.22
C GLU A 81 -24.37 32.72 -18.99
N THR A 82 -24.10 33.60 -19.95
CA THR A 82 -22.81 33.69 -20.62
C THR A 82 -21.81 34.40 -19.71
N GLY A 83 -21.33 33.72 -18.68
CA GLY A 83 -20.11 34.11 -17.94
C GLY A 83 -18.82 33.78 -18.69
N ALA A 84 -18.83 33.89 -20.03
CA ALA A 84 -17.85 33.30 -20.93
C ALA A 84 -17.01 34.33 -21.70
N ASP A 85 -16.79 35.53 -21.15
CA ASP A 85 -15.82 36.46 -21.72
C ASP A 85 -14.39 35.95 -21.44
N GLY A 86 -13.68 35.59 -22.51
CA GLY A 86 -12.24 35.33 -22.48
C GLY A 86 -11.78 33.90 -22.17
N LEU A 87 -12.70 32.93 -22.09
CA LEU A 87 -12.34 31.52 -21.83
C LEU A 87 -12.04 30.75 -23.12
N SER A 88 -11.03 29.88 -23.06
CA SER A 88 -10.69 28.97 -24.15
C SER A 88 -11.80 27.94 -24.38
N ALA A 89 -11.86 27.35 -25.57
CA ALA A 89 -12.93 26.42 -25.95
C ALA A 89 -13.12 25.25 -24.96
N ASN A 90 -12.06 24.80 -24.29
CA ASN A 90 -12.04 23.67 -23.35
C ASN A 90 -12.05 24.08 -21.85
N GLU A 91 -12.14 25.38 -21.55
CA GLU A 91 -12.14 25.87 -20.17
C GLU A 91 -13.56 26.04 -19.63
N ILE A 92 -13.72 25.74 -18.35
CA ILE A 92 -14.97 25.86 -17.60
C ILE A 92 -14.74 26.76 -16.41
N LYS A 93 -15.53 27.82 -16.32
CA LYS A 93 -15.54 28.71 -15.16
C LYS A 93 -16.68 28.32 -14.24
N MET A 94 -16.34 28.10 -12.97
CA MET A 94 -17.33 27.91 -11.90
C MET A 94 -17.49 29.20 -11.10
N THR A 95 -18.57 29.36 -10.34
CA THR A 95 -18.67 30.46 -9.37
C THR A 95 -18.01 30.04 -8.06
N ASP A 96 -17.54 30.99 -7.25
CA ASP A 96 -16.97 30.68 -5.93
C ASP A 96 -17.99 29.98 -5.01
N ASN A 97 -19.28 30.32 -5.16
CA ASN A 97 -20.36 29.64 -4.46
C ASN A 97 -20.51 28.18 -4.93
N ALA A 98 -20.42 27.92 -6.24
CA ALA A 98 -20.46 26.56 -6.77
C ALA A 98 -19.26 25.73 -6.28
N MET A 99 -18.06 26.33 -6.23
CA MET A 99 -16.86 25.72 -5.68
C MET A 99 -17.05 25.32 -4.20
N ALA A 100 -17.61 26.22 -3.38
CA ALA A 100 -17.85 25.97 -1.97
C ALA A 100 -18.94 24.92 -1.73
N LEU A 101 -20.06 24.99 -2.46
CA LEU A 101 -21.18 24.03 -2.33
C LEU A 101 -20.78 22.62 -2.78
N ALA A 102 -19.96 22.52 -3.82
CA ALA A 102 -19.44 21.26 -4.34
C ALA A 102 -18.22 20.74 -3.57
N ASN A 103 -17.74 21.46 -2.54
CA ASN A 103 -16.58 21.11 -1.72
C ASN A 103 -15.31 20.83 -2.56
N ILE A 104 -15.13 21.60 -3.63
CA ILE A 104 -14.05 21.38 -4.59
C ILE A 104 -12.74 21.87 -3.99
N HIS A 105 -11.75 20.97 -3.91
CA HIS A 105 -10.41 21.29 -3.42
C HIS A 105 -9.38 21.11 -4.52
N THR A 106 -8.34 21.91 -4.49
CA THR A 106 -7.22 21.84 -5.43
C THR A 106 -5.90 21.70 -4.70
N SER A 107 -4.91 21.09 -5.34
CA SER A 107 -3.55 20.96 -4.81
C SER A 107 -2.52 21.20 -5.91
N PHE A 108 -1.35 21.68 -5.52
CA PHE A 108 -0.21 21.79 -6.44
C PHE A 108 0.47 20.44 -6.67
N VAL A 109 0.73 20.18 -7.94
CA VAL A 109 1.42 19.00 -8.45
C VAL A 109 2.91 19.05 -8.07
N GLY A 110 3.43 17.96 -7.49
CA GLY A 110 4.85 17.82 -7.15
C GLY A 110 5.30 18.43 -5.81
N MET A 111 4.37 18.83 -4.95
CA MET A 111 4.67 19.40 -3.62
C MET A 111 4.68 18.35 -2.49
N GLY A 112 4.48 17.07 -2.81
CA GLY A 112 4.64 15.95 -1.90
C GLY A 112 6.02 15.34 -2.04
N SER A 113 6.87 15.49 -1.03
CA SER A 113 7.96 14.54 -0.80
C SER A 113 7.30 13.19 -0.55
N SER A 114 7.40 12.25 -1.50
CA SER A 114 7.00 10.87 -1.22
C SER A 114 7.86 10.40 -0.05
N ASP A 115 7.26 10.27 1.14
CA ASP A 115 7.86 9.44 2.17
C ASP A 115 8.09 8.10 1.50
N GLY A 116 9.37 7.75 1.29
CA GLY A 116 9.77 6.68 0.38
C GLY A 116 8.91 5.43 0.61
N SER A 117 8.46 4.81 -0.48
CA SER A 117 7.54 3.66 -0.42
C SER A 117 8.02 2.66 0.62
N SER A 118 7.20 2.37 1.63
CA SER A 118 7.54 1.45 2.70
C SER A 118 7.04 0.05 2.36
N LEU A 119 7.94 -0.92 2.43
CA LEU A 119 7.61 -2.33 2.27
C LEU A 119 7.41 -2.96 3.64
N ASN A 120 6.24 -3.55 3.86
CA ASN A 120 5.95 -4.32 5.07
C ASN A 120 6.17 -5.80 4.81
N LEU A 121 6.86 -6.44 5.76
CA LEU A 121 7.18 -7.85 5.78
C LEU A 121 6.62 -8.45 7.06
N SER A 122 6.03 -9.65 6.95
CA SER A 122 5.58 -10.41 8.11
C SER A 122 6.45 -11.64 8.30
N GLY A 123 6.63 -12.05 9.55
CA GLY A 123 7.56 -13.11 9.86
C GLY A 123 7.49 -13.60 11.30
N LYS A 124 8.51 -14.36 11.67
CA LYS A 124 8.70 -14.90 13.02
C LYS A 124 10.14 -14.82 13.49
N ILE A 125 10.32 -14.68 14.79
CA ILE A 125 11.61 -14.80 15.45
C ILE A 125 11.99 -16.29 15.49
N ARG A 126 13.20 -16.62 15.03
CA ARG A 126 13.80 -17.95 15.10
C ARG A 126 15.10 -17.92 15.88
N GLU A 127 15.50 -19.08 16.36
CA GLU A 127 16.84 -19.28 16.91
C GLU A 127 17.88 -18.93 15.85
N ASN A 128 18.98 -18.32 16.29
CA ASN A 128 20.14 -18.14 15.43
C ASN A 128 20.88 -19.49 15.33
N GLU A 129 20.64 -20.23 14.25
CA GLU A 129 21.23 -21.57 14.06
C GLU A 129 22.76 -21.52 13.91
N GLU A 130 23.35 -20.39 13.51
CA GLU A 130 24.81 -20.19 13.50
C GLU A 130 25.40 -20.11 14.92
N ALA A 131 24.58 -19.74 15.91
CA ALA A 131 24.95 -19.67 17.32
C ALA A 131 24.50 -20.90 18.13
N ASN A 132 23.95 -21.92 17.46
CA ASN A 132 23.56 -23.18 18.07
C ASN A 132 24.76 -24.12 18.16
N ALA A 133 24.85 -24.85 19.26
CA ALA A 133 25.88 -25.86 19.46
C ALA A 133 25.26 -27.18 19.93
N THR A 134 25.77 -28.26 19.39
CA THR A 134 25.40 -29.62 19.80
C THR A 134 26.43 -30.13 20.79
N GLN A 135 26.02 -30.39 22.02
CA GLN A 135 26.89 -30.96 23.03
C GLN A 135 26.86 -32.49 22.94
N ALA A 136 27.98 -33.06 22.48
CA ALA A 136 28.18 -34.50 22.40
C ALA A 136 29.14 -35.00 23.48
N THR A 137 29.12 -36.32 23.71
CA THR A 137 30.16 -37.01 24.48
C THR A 137 31.36 -37.35 23.59
N TYR A 138 32.56 -37.40 24.19
CA TYR A 138 33.78 -37.85 23.51
C TYR A 138 34.14 -39.31 23.80
N PHE A 139 33.35 -39.99 24.63
CA PHE A 139 33.56 -41.38 25.03
C PHE A 139 32.21 -42.11 25.19
N ALA A 140 32.22 -43.42 25.01
CA ALA A 140 31.03 -44.25 25.22
C ALA A 140 30.82 -44.56 26.70
N GLY A 141 29.58 -44.77 27.12
CA GLY A 141 29.25 -45.08 28.51
C GLY A 141 27.77 -45.07 28.82
N ARG A 142 27.41 -45.37 30.07
CA ARG A 142 26.06 -45.24 30.61
C ARG A 142 25.92 -43.94 31.38
N ILE A 143 24.85 -43.20 31.14
CA ILE A 143 24.54 -41.99 31.90
C ILE A 143 24.06 -42.39 33.30
N GLU A 144 24.86 -42.09 34.32
CA GLU A 144 24.51 -42.36 35.72
C GLU A 144 23.65 -41.24 36.31
N ARG A 145 23.93 -39.99 35.93
CA ARG A 145 23.17 -38.83 36.41
C ARG A 145 23.15 -37.71 35.40
N LEU A 146 22.00 -37.06 35.23
CA LEU A 146 21.82 -35.85 34.45
C LEU A 146 21.60 -34.67 35.40
N ASN A 147 22.52 -33.71 35.39
CA ASN A 147 22.41 -32.47 36.14
C ASN A 147 21.51 -31.44 35.43
N VAL A 148 21.33 -31.59 34.11
CA VAL A 148 20.45 -30.77 33.27
C VAL A 148 19.37 -31.67 32.69
N ASN A 149 18.11 -31.46 33.08
CA ASN A 149 17.05 -32.46 32.89
C ASN A 149 15.80 -31.97 32.14
N TYR A 150 15.65 -30.66 31.84
CA TYR A 150 14.53 -30.11 31.08
C TYR A 150 14.94 -29.13 29.98
N LYS A 151 14.06 -28.95 28.98
CA LYS A 151 14.21 -27.97 27.90
C LYS A 151 13.95 -26.56 28.45
N GLY A 152 14.71 -25.58 28.01
CA GLY A 152 14.65 -24.19 28.47
C GLY A 152 15.59 -23.87 29.63
N GLU A 153 16.32 -24.86 30.17
CA GLU A 153 17.31 -24.62 31.22
C GLU A 153 18.51 -23.83 30.66
N SER A 154 18.96 -22.83 31.41
CA SER A 154 20.17 -22.07 31.07
C SER A 154 21.43 -22.81 31.53
N VAL A 155 22.41 -22.88 30.64
CA VAL A 155 23.67 -23.57 30.81
C VAL A 155 24.80 -22.57 30.56
N ALA A 156 25.69 -22.43 31.54
CA ALA A 156 26.95 -21.71 31.36
C ALA A 156 28.05 -22.67 30.91
N LYS A 157 29.00 -22.17 30.12
CA LYS A 157 30.23 -22.89 29.79
C LYS A 157 30.92 -23.37 31.08
N GLY A 158 31.25 -24.65 31.13
CA GLY A 158 31.84 -25.31 32.31
C GLY A 158 30.82 -25.86 33.31
N LYS A 159 29.52 -25.66 33.13
CA LYS A 159 28.48 -26.30 33.97
C LYS A 159 28.53 -27.82 33.79
N LEU A 160 28.41 -28.56 34.89
CA LEU A 160 28.27 -30.02 34.87
C LEU A 160 26.91 -30.38 34.26
N LEU A 161 26.93 -31.14 33.17
CA LEU A 161 25.73 -31.57 32.44
C LEU A 161 25.28 -32.97 32.83
N ALA A 162 26.23 -33.90 32.88
CA ALA A 162 25.98 -35.30 33.14
C ALA A 162 27.19 -35.95 33.82
N THR A 163 26.93 -37.06 34.51
CA THR A 163 27.95 -37.97 35.01
C THR A 163 27.77 -39.30 34.29
N ILE A 164 28.84 -39.83 33.71
CA ILE A 164 28.79 -40.98 32.82
C ILE A 164 29.76 -42.05 33.30
N TYR A 165 29.27 -43.27 33.46
CA TYR A 165 30.08 -44.45 33.68
C TYR A 165 30.64 -44.95 32.35
N SER A 166 31.97 -45.02 32.22
CA SER A 166 32.64 -45.48 31.00
C SER A 166 33.64 -46.60 31.28
N PRO A 167 33.32 -47.86 30.91
CA PRO A 167 34.24 -48.98 31.08
C PRO A 167 35.58 -48.79 30.35
N GLU A 168 35.54 -48.15 29.18
CA GLU A 168 36.74 -47.88 28.37
C GLU A 168 37.69 -46.91 29.06
N LEU A 169 37.16 -45.85 29.69
CA LEU A 169 37.96 -44.90 30.46
C LEU A 169 38.47 -45.51 31.78
N VAL A 170 37.70 -46.40 32.42
CA VAL A 170 38.16 -47.16 33.59
C VAL A 170 39.39 -47.99 33.22
N SER A 171 39.33 -48.74 32.12
CA SER A 171 40.47 -49.53 31.61
C SER A 171 41.68 -48.66 31.29
N ALA A 172 41.47 -47.54 30.59
CA ALA A 172 42.56 -46.64 30.21
C ALA A 172 43.23 -45.92 31.39
N GLN A 173 42.50 -45.66 32.48
CA GLN A 173 43.11 -45.16 33.71
C GLN A 173 44.02 -46.20 34.36
N GLN A 174 43.60 -47.47 34.39
CA GLN A 174 44.44 -48.53 34.92
C GLN A 174 45.74 -48.69 34.10
N GLU A 175 45.64 -48.55 32.77
CA GLU A 175 46.81 -48.47 31.87
C GLU A 175 47.71 -47.28 32.24
N LEU A 176 47.13 -46.09 32.46
CA LEU A 176 47.88 -44.88 32.83
C LEU A 176 48.61 -45.05 34.16
N LEU A 177 47.92 -45.54 35.20
CA LEU A 177 48.50 -45.75 36.53
C LEU A 177 49.65 -46.77 36.49
N THR A 178 49.47 -47.83 35.70
CA THR A 178 50.53 -48.83 35.48
C THR A 178 51.72 -48.21 34.75
N ALA A 179 51.49 -47.48 33.66
CA ALA A 179 52.55 -46.81 32.91
C ALA A 179 53.25 -45.72 33.72
N ALA A 180 52.52 -45.00 34.58
CA ALA A 180 53.07 -44.00 35.48
C ALA A 180 54.06 -44.60 36.49
N SER A 181 53.82 -45.83 36.97
CA SER A 181 54.77 -46.56 37.84
C SER A 181 56.09 -46.90 37.14
N MET A 182 56.07 -46.99 35.80
CA MET A 182 57.23 -47.29 34.95
C MET A 182 57.81 -46.05 34.26
N LYS A 183 57.40 -44.84 34.67
CA LYS A 183 57.79 -43.58 34.02
C LYS A 183 59.30 -43.36 33.92
N ALA A 184 60.06 -43.82 34.91
CA ALA A 184 61.52 -43.73 34.93
C ALA A 184 62.20 -44.77 34.03
N SER A 185 61.62 -45.96 33.88
CA SER A 185 62.21 -47.06 33.10
C SER A 185 61.75 -47.09 31.64
N GLN A 186 60.54 -46.59 31.34
CA GLN A 186 59.93 -46.58 30.00
C GLN A 186 59.16 -45.27 29.74
N PRO A 187 59.87 -44.15 29.48
CA PRO A 187 59.24 -42.85 29.29
C PRO A 187 58.34 -42.79 28.04
N ASP A 188 58.70 -43.49 26.96
CA ASP A 188 57.94 -43.50 25.71
C ASP A 188 56.57 -44.17 25.87
N LEU A 189 56.51 -45.27 26.64
CA LEU A 189 55.26 -45.96 26.94
C LEU A 189 54.32 -45.05 27.74
N TYR A 190 54.84 -44.40 28.79
CA TYR A 190 54.08 -43.43 29.58
C TYR A 190 53.51 -42.31 28.70
N ASN A 191 54.35 -41.72 27.84
CA ASN A 191 53.92 -40.65 26.94
C ASN A 191 52.85 -41.14 25.94
N ALA A 192 52.95 -42.37 25.42
CA ALA A 192 51.97 -42.95 24.52
C ALA A 192 50.59 -43.14 25.18
N VAL A 193 50.56 -43.70 26.39
CA VAL A 193 49.30 -43.88 27.16
C VAL A 193 48.70 -42.54 27.54
N ARG A 194 49.53 -41.58 27.95
CA ARG A 194 49.07 -40.22 28.26
C ARG A 194 48.46 -39.54 27.03
N ASN A 195 49.08 -39.70 25.86
CA ASN A 195 48.55 -39.17 24.61
C ASN A 195 47.22 -39.83 24.20
N LYS A 196 47.03 -41.13 24.47
CA LYS A 196 45.75 -41.84 24.25
C LYS A 196 44.59 -41.15 24.97
N LEU A 197 44.77 -40.79 26.26
CA LEU A 197 43.74 -40.06 27.03
C LEU A 197 43.51 -38.63 26.52
N LYS A 198 44.55 -37.95 26.05
CA LYS A 198 44.41 -36.62 25.41
C LYS A 198 43.60 -36.68 24.12
N LEU A 199 43.71 -37.76 23.33
CA LEU A 199 42.91 -37.95 22.13
C LEU A 199 41.41 -38.08 22.43
N TRP A 200 41.06 -38.59 23.61
CA TRP A 200 39.69 -38.60 24.14
C TRP A 200 39.27 -37.28 24.80
N LYS A 201 40.04 -36.20 24.57
CA LYS A 201 39.77 -34.84 25.04
C LYS A 201 39.74 -34.69 26.56
N LEU A 202 40.33 -35.62 27.32
CA LEU A 202 40.60 -35.37 28.73
C LEU A 202 41.63 -34.23 28.85
N SER A 203 41.33 -33.26 29.70
CA SER A 203 42.26 -32.15 29.96
C SER A 203 43.48 -32.64 30.73
N GLU A 204 44.63 -31.97 30.57
CA GLU A 204 45.85 -32.26 31.36
C GLU A 204 45.58 -32.23 32.87
N LYS A 205 44.67 -31.34 33.31
CA LYS A 205 44.25 -31.27 34.71
C LYS A 205 43.56 -32.55 35.18
N GLN A 206 42.67 -33.12 34.35
CA GLN A 206 42.00 -34.39 34.65
C GLN A 206 43.00 -35.54 34.66
N ILE A 207 43.90 -35.60 33.67
CA ILE A 207 44.93 -36.66 33.59
C ILE A 207 45.85 -36.61 34.82
N ASN A 208 46.36 -35.42 35.18
CA ASN A 208 47.17 -35.25 36.39
C ASN A 208 46.40 -35.65 37.65
N SER A 209 45.12 -35.26 37.75
CA SER A 209 44.30 -35.62 38.92
C SER A 209 44.14 -37.14 39.07
N ILE A 210 44.06 -37.88 37.95
CA ILE A 210 44.02 -39.35 37.95
C ILE A 210 45.36 -39.90 38.44
N GLU A 211 46.48 -39.43 37.89
CA GLU A 211 47.84 -39.85 38.29
C GLU A 211 48.10 -39.57 39.79
N ASP A 212 47.80 -38.35 40.25
CA ASP A 212 48.03 -37.90 41.62
C ASP A 212 47.14 -38.65 42.62
N SER A 213 45.90 -38.98 42.23
CA SER A 213 44.96 -39.70 43.10
C SER A 213 45.32 -41.17 43.30
N GLY A 214 46.02 -41.77 42.34
CA GLY A 214 46.33 -43.20 42.31
C GLY A 214 45.12 -44.13 42.28
N LYS A 215 43.90 -43.60 42.05
CA LYS A 215 42.64 -44.35 42.08
C LYS A 215 41.89 -44.19 40.77
N VAL A 216 41.36 -45.30 40.27
CA VAL A 216 40.51 -45.32 39.08
C VAL A 216 39.15 -44.71 39.41
N GLN A 217 38.71 -43.76 38.59
CA GLN A 217 37.38 -43.14 38.69
C GLN A 217 36.42 -43.85 37.74
N GLU A 218 35.27 -44.28 38.25
CA GLU A 218 34.24 -44.94 37.42
C GLU A 218 33.35 -43.93 36.69
N ASN A 219 33.14 -42.76 37.32
CA ASN A 219 32.15 -41.77 36.93
C ASN A 219 32.80 -40.49 36.43
N PHE A 220 32.55 -40.13 35.18
CA PHE A 220 33.18 -38.99 34.53
C PHE A 220 32.22 -37.82 34.36
N PRO A 221 32.59 -36.61 34.82
CA PRO A 221 31.79 -35.42 34.60
C PRO A 221 31.90 -34.95 33.14
N VAL A 222 30.76 -34.72 32.50
CA VAL A 222 30.66 -34.06 31.20
C VAL A 222 30.26 -32.62 31.43
N TYR A 223 31.12 -31.69 31.02
CA TYR A 223 30.91 -30.26 31.16
C TYR A 223 30.43 -29.62 29.86
N ALA A 224 29.68 -28.53 29.98
CA ALA A 224 29.25 -27.73 28.85
C ALA A 224 30.43 -26.99 28.20
N THR A 225 30.57 -27.12 26.88
CA THR A 225 31.62 -26.42 26.10
C THR A 225 31.21 -24.99 25.70
N VAL A 226 29.92 -24.71 25.70
CA VAL A 226 29.31 -23.43 25.35
C VAL A 226 28.33 -22.96 26.42
N SER A 227 27.96 -21.68 26.37
CA SER A 227 26.86 -21.12 27.16
C SER A 227 25.62 -20.93 26.28
N GLY A 228 24.43 -21.15 26.83
CA GLY A 228 23.15 -20.93 26.13
C GLY A 228 21.99 -21.62 26.84
N THR A 229 20.89 -21.79 26.13
CA THR A 229 19.66 -22.41 26.62
C THR A 229 19.46 -23.77 25.96
N VAL A 230 19.07 -24.79 26.74
CA VAL A 230 18.80 -26.13 26.20
C VAL A 230 17.53 -26.10 25.35
N THR A 231 17.65 -26.32 24.05
CA THR A 231 16.50 -26.38 23.12
C THR A 231 15.98 -27.79 22.98
N GLU A 232 16.87 -28.78 22.95
CA GLU A 232 16.53 -30.19 22.91
C GLU A 232 17.38 -31.01 23.88
N LYS A 233 16.71 -31.92 24.59
CA LYS A 233 17.32 -32.98 25.38
C LYS A 233 17.14 -34.30 24.63
N LEU A 234 18.23 -34.96 24.28
CA LEU A 234 18.26 -36.16 23.45
C LEU A 234 18.55 -37.45 24.23
N VAL A 235 18.79 -37.33 25.54
CA VAL A 235 19.17 -38.43 26.42
C VAL A 235 18.45 -38.36 27.77
N ASN A 236 18.37 -39.51 28.45
CA ASN A 236 17.85 -39.68 29.79
C ASN A 236 18.86 -40.42 30.69
N GLU A 237 18.62 -40.36 32.00
CA GLU A 237 19.40 -41.15 32.96
C GLU A 237 19.20 -42.65 32.70
N GLY A 238 20.27 -43.41 32.77
CA GLY A 238 20.30 -44.84 32.43
C GLY A 238 20.59 -45.15 30.96
N ASP A 239 20.52 -44.16 30.06
CA ASP A 239 20.81 -44.38 28.64
C ASP A 239 22.28 -44.75 28.42
N TYR A 240 22.51 -45.69 27.50
CA TYR A 240 23.84 -45.96 26.96
C TYR A 240 24.09 -45.07 25.75
N ILE A 241 25.23 -44.38 25.77
CA ILE A 241 25.63 -43.47 24.71
C ILE A 241 26.92 -43.91 24.04
N LYS A 242 27.04 -43.58 22.76
CA LYS A 242 28.24 -43.80 21.94
C LYS A 242 29.09 -42.53 21.88
N GLN A 243 30.37 -42.68 21.58
CA GLN A 243 31.24 -41.55 21.26
C GLN A 243 30.63 -40.73 20.11
N GLY A 244 30.58 -39.41 20.27
CA GLY A 244 29.98 -38.49 19.29
C GLY A 244 28.45 -38.39 19.36
N GLN A 245 27.78 -39.17 20.21
CA GLN A 245 26.33 -39.07 20.38
C GLN A 245 25.95 -37.73 21.03
N PRO A 246 25.00 -36.99 20.44
CA PRO A 246 24.54 -35.71 21.00
C PRO A 246 23.68 -35.94 22.25
N LEU A 247 23.98 -35.17 23.30
CA LEU A 247 23.25 -35.18 24.57
C LEU A 247 22.21 -34.06 24.61
N PHE A 248 22.65 -32.86 24.24
CA PHE A 248 21.85 -31.64 24.29
C PHE A 248 22.10 -30.79 23.04
N LYS A 249 21.06 -30.13 22.55
CA LYS A 249 21.21 -28.95 21.69
C LYS A 249 21.08 -27.70 22.55
N ILE A 250 22.05 -26.81 22.43
CA ILE A 250 22.13 -25.58 23.21
C ILE A 250 22.13 -24.41 22.23
N ALA A 251 21.15 -23.51 22.36
CA ALA A 251 21.05 -22.31 21.55
C ALA A 251 21.50 -21.08 22.33
N ASN A 252 22.31 -20.22 21.71
CA ASN A 252 22.62 -18.92 22.29
C ASN A 252 21.56 -17.89 21.88
N LEU A 253 20.60 -17.66 22.78
CA LEU A 253 19.47 -16.75 22.54
C LEU A 253 19.82 -15.25 22.64
N ASN A 254 21.09 -14.90 22.93
CA ASN A 254 21.53 -13.49 22.91
C ASN A 254 21.54 -12.90 21.49
N SER A 255 21.49 -13.76 20.47
CA SER A 255 21.23 -13.37 19.09
C SER A 255 20.12 -14.24 18.54
N VAL A 256 19.16 -13.62 17.86
CA VAL A 256 18.04 -14.30 17.22
C VAL A 256 17.92 -13.83 15.79
N TRP A 257 17.22 -14.59 14.97
CA TRP A 257 16.90 -14.18 13.61
C TRP A 257 15.45 -13.72 13.55
N ALA A 258 15.19 -12.59 12.91
CA ALA A 258 13.89 -12.33 12.33
C ALA A 258 13.88 -12.94 10.94
N VAL A 259 12.94 -13.86 10.73
CA VAL A 259 12.75 -14.53 9.45
C VAL A 259 11.41 -14.09 8.90
N PHE A 260 11.46 -13.35 7.80
CA PHE A 260 10.33 -12.82 7.09
C PHE A 260 10.02 -13.65 5.85
N ASP A 261 8.74 -13.68 5.51
CA ASP A 261 8.24 -14.24 4.27
C ASP A 261 7.95 -13.09 3.31
N ALA A 262 8.79 -12.91 2.29
CA ALA A 262 8.61 -11.90 1.26
C ALA A 262 7.93 -12.50 0.03
N TYR A 263 6.91 -11.82 -0.52
CA TYR A 263 6.22 -12.29 -1.72
C TYR A 263 7.06 -12.06 -2.98
N GLU A 264 6.76 -12.83 -4.03
CA GLU A 264 7.50 -12.81 -5.30
C GLU A 264 7.64 -11.41 -5.92
N ASN A 265 6.58 -10.59 -5.85
CA ASN A 265 6.57 -9.21 -6.35
C ASN A 265 7.43 -8.23 -5.52
N GLN A 266 7.85 -8.60 -4.31
CA GLN A 266 8.64 -7.76 -3.41
C GLN A 266 10.14 -7.98 -3.55
N ILE A 267 10.57 -9.11 -4.12
CA ILE A 267 11.98 -9.56 -4.17
C ILE A 267 12.90 -8.50 -4.79
N ALA A 268 12.48 -7.85 -5.87
CA ALA A 268 13.31 -6.87 -6.59
C ALA A 268 13.72 -5.66 -5.72
N SER A 269 12.94 -5.36 -4.67
CA SER A 269 13.19 -4.24 -3.76
C SER A 269 14.07 -4.61 -2.55
N LEU A 270 14.24 -5.91 -2.30
CA LEU A 270 14.95 -6.46 -1.14
C LEU A 270 16.42 -6.70 -1.46
N LYS A 271 17.31 -6.13 -0.65
CA LYS A 271 18.77 -6.29 -0.81
C LYS A 271 19.42 -6.55 0.54
N GLU A 272 20.47 -7.37 0.53
CA GLU A 272 21.31 -7.57 1.71
C GLU A 272 21.91 -6.24 2.19
N GLY A 273 22.00 -6.07 3.50
CA GLY A 273 22.50 -4.85 4.14
C GLY A 273 21.45 -3.75 4.34
N GLN A 274 20.25 -3.86 3.77
CA GLN A 274 19.15 -2.92 4.03
C GLN A 274 18.74 -2.95 5.50
N GLU A 275 18.41 -1.77 6.02
CA GLU A 275 17.88 -1.62 7.37
C GLU A 275 16.39 -1.96 7.41
N VAL A 276 16.02 -2.83 8.34
CA VAL A 276 14.65 -3.20 8.65
C VAL A 276 14.34 -2.68 10.04
N LYS A 277 13.21 -1.98 10.18
CA LYS A 277 12.62 -1.65 11.49
C LYS A 277 11.62 -2.72 11.85
N LEU A 278 11.71 -3.25 13.05
CA LEU A 278 10.93 -4.39 13.49
C LEU A 278 10.10 -4.04 14.70
N THR A 279 8.87 -4.54 14.72
CA THR A 279 7.96 -4.48 15.86
C THR A 279 7.44 -5.88 16.14
N THR A 280 7.07 -6.14 17.38
CA THR A 280 6.49 -7.43 17.79
C THR A 280 5.21 -7.16 18.54
N ASN A 281 4.24 -8.07 18.45
CA ASN A 281 2.97 -7.93 19.17
C ASN A 281 3.16 -7.93 20.69
N ALA A 282 4.23 -8.56 21.20
CA ALA A 282 4.56 -8.57 22.61
C ALA A 282 5.06 -7.20 23.12
N TYR A 283 5.67 -6.39 22.23
CA TYR A 283 6.25 -5.09 22.56
C TYR A 283 5.96 -4.07 21.46
N PRO A 284 4.70 -3.60 21.32
CA PRO A 284 4.32 -2.69 20.22
C PRO A 284 5.01 -1.33 20.30
N ASN A 285 5.39 -0.88 21.50
CA ASN A 285 6.04 0.42 21.72
C ASN A 285 7.58 0.35 21.64
N LYS A 286 8.16 -0.80 21.25
CA LYS A 286 9.61 -0.97 21.15
C LYS A 286 9.97 -1.35 19.72
N GLU A 287 10.62 -0.42 19.02
CA GLU A 287 11.24 -0.70 17.73
C GLU A 287 12.58 -1.40 17.93
N PHE A 288 12.81 -2.46 17.16
CA PHE A 288 14.11 -3.11 17.03
C PHE A 288 14.63 -2.82 15.63
N THR A 289 15.91 -2.49 15.50
CA THR A 289 16.54 -2.26 14.20
C THR A 289 17.46 -3.44 13.87
N ALA A 290 17.36 -3.97 12.66
CA ALA A 290 18.26 -4.99 12.16
C ALA A 290 18.64 -4.73 10.71
N LYS A 291 19.67 -5.42 10.23
CA LYS A 291 20.02 -5.44 8.82
C LYS A 291 19.66 -6.79 8.21
N ILE A 292 19.18 -6.77 6.96
CA ILE A 292 19.01 -7.99 6.18
C ILE A 292 20.38 -8.62 6.01
N SER A 293 20.54 -9.85 6.52
CA SER A 293 21.78 -10.61 6.44
C SER A 293 21.77 -11.62 5.31
N PHE A 294 20.60 -12.04 4.85
CA PHE A 294 20.46 -13.06 3.83
C PHE A 294 19.08 -13.00 3.18
N VAL A 295 19.04 -13.11 1.86
CA VAL A 295 17.82 -13.33 1.07
C VAL A 295 17.95 -14.70 0.42
N ASP A 296 17.02 -15.61 0.70
CA ASP A 296 17.09 -16.98 0.20
C ASP A 296 17.00 -16.99 -1.34
N PRO A 297 17.95 -17.64 -2.05
CA PRO A 297 17.88 -17.75 -3.50
C PRO A 297 16.73 -18.66 -3.98
N LEU A 298 16.11 -19.42 -3.08
CA LEU A 298 15.04 -20.35 -3.41
C LEU A 298 13.66 -19.78 -3.02
N LEU A 299 12.73 -19.81 -3.98
CA LEU A 299 11.31 -19.53 -3.74
C LEU A 299 10.63 -20.77 -3.16
N ASN A 300 9.91 -20.61 -2.05
CA ASN A 300 9.03 -21.66 -1.55
C ASN A 300 7.80 -21.77 -2.45
N SER A 301 7.66 -22.88 -3.17
CA SER A 301 6.57 -23.09 -4.12
C SER A 301 5.18 -23.24 -3.49
N SER A 302 5.11 -23.63 -2.21
CA SER A 302 3.84 -23.81 -1.49
C SER A 302 3.27 -22.48 -1.00
N THR A 303 4.13 -21.57 -0.54
CA THR A 303 3.72 -20.25 -0.02
C THR A 303 3.91 -19.12 -1.02
N ARG A 304 4.64 -19.35 -2.13
CA ARG A 304 5.08 -18.33 -3.08
C ARG A 304 5.85 -17.19 -2.40
N THR A 305 6.65 -17.53 -1.39
CA THR A 305 7.47 -16.58 -0.63
C THR A 305 8.95 -16.94 -0.67
N VAL A 306 9.79 -15.92 -0.59
CA VAL A 306 11.22 -16.01 -0.36
C VAL A 306 11.50 -15.70 1.09
N MET A 307 12.36 -16.49 1.72
CA MET A 307 12.77 -16.28 3.09
C MET A 307 13.79 -15.15 3.17
N VAL A 308 13.51 -14.13 3.97
CA VAL A 308 14.41 -13.00 4.23
C VAL A 308 14.81 -13.02 5.69
N ARG A 309 16.12 -13.04 5.94
CA ARG A 309 16.66 -13.17 7.30
C ARG A 309 17.36 -11.88 7.72
N ALA A 310 17.07 -11.43 8.93
CA ALA A 310 17.75 -10.33 9.59
C ALA A 310 18.26 -10.76 10.97
N VAL A 311 19.48 -10.36 11.31
CA VAL A 311 20.10 -10.72 12.60
C VAL A 311 19.77 -9.66 13.64
N LEU A 312 19.21 -10.11 14.77
CA LEU A 312 18.85 -9.27 15.90
C LEU A 312 19.73 -9.55 17.10
N ASN A 313 20.05 -8.48 17.82
CA ASN A 313 20.65 -8.55 19.13
C ASN A 313 19.57 -8.69 20.20
N ASN A 314 19.69 -9.70 21.07
CA ASN A 314 18.70 -10.06 22.07
C ASN A 314 19.32 -10.25 23.47
N ARG A 315 20.27 -9.39 23.84
CA ARG A 315 20.92 -9.42 25.18
C ARG A 315 19.93 -9.28 26.34
N ASP A 316 18.83 -8.57 26.14
CA ASP A 316 17.78 -8.39 27.15
C ASP A 316 16.81 -9.59 27.24
N ASN A 317 16.98 -10.61 26.40
CA ASN A 317 16.10 -11.80 26.31
C ASN A 317 14.61 -11.49 26.10
N LEU A 318 14.31 -10.35 25.44
CA LEU A 318 12.94 -9.90 25.16
C LEU A 318 12.34 -10.70 24.00
N LEU A 319 13.13 -10.95 22.96
CA LEU A 319 12.71 -11.66 21.76
C LEU A 319 12.84 -13.17 22.00
N LYS A 320 11.71 -13.88 22.02
CA LYS A 320 11.69 -15.34 22.17
C LYS A 320 11.45 -15.99 20.80
N PRO A 321 12.18 -17.06 20.45
CA PRO A 321 11.87 -17.85 19.28
C PRO A 321 10.39 -18.27 19.26
N GLY A 322 9.76 -18.16 18.09
CA GLY A 322 8.33 -18.40 17.88
C GLY A 322 7.45 -17.15 17.95
N MET A 323 7.95 -16.00 18.40
CA MET A 323 7.20 -14.74 18.36
C MET A 323 6.96 -14.28 16.92
N PHE A 324 5.79 -13.71 16.65
CA PHE A 324 5.54 -12.99 15.40
C PHE A 324 6.28 -11.65 15.40
N VAL A 325 6.76 -11.26 14.23
CA VAL A 325 7.45 -10.00 14.00
C VAL A 325 6.99 -9.38 12.70
N GLU A 326 6.81 -8.07 12.71
CA GLU A 326 6.54 -7.27 11.53
C GLU A 326 7.78 -6.42 11.25
N GLY A 327 8.15 -6.30 9.98
CA GLY A 327 9.32 -5.59 9.52
C GLY A 327 8.93 -4.55 8.48
N THR A 328 9.30 -3.28 8.69
CA THR A 328 9.13 -2.22 7.71
C THR A 328 10.48 -1.83 7.14
N ILE A 329 10.59 -1.89 5.82
CA ILE A 329 11.76 -1.45 5.05
C ILE A 329 11.38 -0.19 4.30
N LYS A 330 12.17 0.87 4.46
CA LYS A 330 12.05 2.03 3.59
C LYS A 330 12.69 1.69 2.26
N THR A 331 11.89 1.55 1.21
CA THR A 331 12.42 1.39 -0.13
C THR A 331 12.86 2.77 -0.59
N THR A 332 14.16 2.93 -0.85
CA THR A 332 14.63 4.04 -1.66
C THR A 332 14.26 3.66 -3.09
N GLN A 333 13.01 3.92 -3.50
CA GLN A 333 12.78 4.12 -4.93
C GLN A 333 13.76 5.22 -5.33
N THR A 334 14.67 4.88 -6.24
CA THR A 334 15.50 5.85 -6.94
C THR A 334 14.57 7.01 -7.26
N GLN A 335 14.86 8.19 -6.71
CA GLN A 335 14.19 9.39 -7.12
C GLN A 335 14.30 9.41 -8.64
N MET A 336 13.23 9.08 -9.35
CA MET A 336 13.08 9.56 -10.69
C MET A 336 12.91 11.06 -10.47
N GLU A 337 14.03 11.79 -10.57
CA GLU A 337 14.14 13.19 -10.15
C GLU A 337 13.11 14.10 -10.86
N ASP A 338 12.43 13.60 -11.89
CA ASP A 338 11.43 14.31 -12.68
C ASP A 338 10.02 13.68 -12.71
N THR A 339 9.70 12.69 -11.85
CA THR A 339 8.34 12.14 -11.84
C THR A 339 7.37 12.96 -11.02
N VAL A 340 6.34 13.46 -11.70
CA VAL A 340 5.22 14.18 -11.10
C VAL A 340 4.31 13.20 -10.34
N LEU A 341 4.06 13.47 -9.05
CA LEU A 341 3.14 12.69 -8.22
C LEU A 341 1.82 13.44 -8.03
N VAL A 342 0.71 12.72 -8.18
CA VAL A 342 -0.66 13.24 -7.95
C VAL A 342 -1.46 12.29 -7.04
N PRO A 343 -2.34 12.81 -6.17
CA PRO A 343 -3.24 11.97 -5.37
C PRO A 343 -4.17 11.13 -6.26
N ALA A 344 -4.47 9.90 -5.85
CA ALA A 344 -5.40 9.03 -6.57
C ALA A 344 -6.79 9.66 -6.76
N SER A 345 -7.23 10.50 -5.81
CA SER A 345 -8.52 11.20 -5.87
C SER A 345 -8.62 12.26 -6.97
N ALA A 346 -7.48 12.73 -7.50
CA ALA A 346 -7.44 13.72 -8.57
C ALA A 346 -7.62 13.12 -9.96
N VAL A 347 -7.40 11.81 -10.10
CA VAL A 347 -7.39 11.11 -11.39
C VAL A 347 -8.75 10.46 -11.63
N MET A 348 -9.34 10.73 -12.78
CA MET A 348 -10.57 10.10 -13.22
C MET A 348 -10.32 9.13 -14.36
N TRP A 349 -10.94 7.95 -14.29
CA TRP A 349 -10.70 6.85 -15.22
C TRP A 349 -11.93 6.60 -16.07
N THR A 350 -11.74 6.52 -17.39
CA THR A 350 -12.82 6.21 -18.34
C THR A 350 -12.70 4.80 -18.90
N GLY A 351 -11.79 3.99 -18.34
CA GLY A 351 -11.39 2.67 -18.85
C GLY A 351 -10.24 2.74 -19.85
N GLU A 352 -10.37 3.56 -20.90
CA GLU A 352 -9.36 3.69 -21.96
C GLU A 352 -8.37 4.84 -21.72
N ARG A 353 -8.81 5.90 -21.03
CA ARG A 353 -8.01 7.09 -20.75
C ARG A 353 -8.10 7.50 -19.29
N SER A 354 -7.07 8.21 -18.85
CA SER A 354 -7.00 8.83 -17.53
C SER A 354 -6.99 10.34 -17.71
N VAL A 355 -7.85 11.03 -16.97
CA VAL A 355 -8.04 12.48 -17.10
C VAL A 355 -7.96 13.16 -15.74
N VAL A 356 -7.49 14.41 -15.74
CA VAL A 356 -7.38 15.28 -14.57
C VAL A 356 -7.90 16.66 -14.93
N TYR A 357 -8.45 17.38 -13.94
CA TYR A 357 -8.84 18.78 -14.12
C TYR A 357 -7.75 19.70 -13.56
N VAL A 358 -7.19 20.53 -14.42
CA VAL A 358 -6.16 21.52 -14.10
C VAL A 358 -6.82 22.88 -13.97
N LYS A 359 -6.55 23.59 -12.89
CA LYS A 359 -6.93 24.98 -12.69
C LYS A 359 -5.97 25.86 -13.50
N THR A 360 -6.44 26.44 -14.60
CA THR A 360 -5.61 27.21 -15.52
C THR A 360 -5.34 28.63 -15.02
N ASN A 361 -6.24 29.18 -14.21
CA ASN A 361 -6.11 30.51 -13.62
C ASN A 361 -5.91 30.44 -12.09
N PRO A 362 -4.85 31.03 -11.52
CA PRO A 362 -4.66 31.08 -10.08
C PRO A 362 -5.77 31.84 -9.33
N ASN A 363 -6.28 32.93 -9.91
CA ASN A 363 -7.19 33.88 -9.26
C ASN A 363 -8.67 33.60 -9.52
N GLU A 364 -8.99 32.82 -10.55
CA GLU A 364 -10.37 32.47 -10.90
C GLU A 364 -10.55 30.95 -10.94
N PRO A 365 -11.71 30.42 -10.52
CA PRO A 365 -12.04 28.99 -10.60
C PRO A 365 -12.33 28.53 -12.05
N VAL A 366 -11.29 28.57 -12.88
CA VAL A 366 -11.31 28.11 -14.28
C VAL A 366 -10.56 26.78 -14.36
N PHE A 367 -11.22 25.76 -14.92
CA PHE A 367 -10.70 24.40 -15.03
C PHE A 367 -10.69 23.93 -16.47
N GLU A 368 -9.65 23.17 -16.83
CA GLU A 368 -9.51 22.49 -18.12
C GLU A 368 -9.26 21.00 -17.87
N MET A 369 -9.93 20.14 -18.63
CA MET A 369 -9.64 18.71 -18.62
C MET A 369 -8.38 18.42 -19.42
N ARG A 370 -7.46 17.67 -18.83
CA ARG A 370 -6.24 17.21 -19.48
C ARG A 370 -6.12 15.70 -19.38
N GLU A 371 -5.75 15.05 -20.48
CA GLU A 371 -5.45 13.62 -20.50
C GLU A 371 -4.03 13.40 -19.96
N VAL A 372 -3.86 12.35 -19.16
CA VAL A 372 -2.59 12.01 -18.52
C VAL A 372 -2.24 10.54 -18.73
N THR A 373 -0.94 10.26 -18.83
CA THR A 373 -0.44 8.89 -18.82
C THR A 373 0.03 8.55 -17.40
N LEU A 374 -0.61 7.56 -16.78
CA LEU A 374 -0.26 7.10 -15.43
C LEU A 374 0.90 6.11 -15.49
N GLY A 375 1.79 6.21 -14.49
CA GLY A 375 2.85 5.27 -14.19
C GLY A 375 2.54 4.47 -12.93
N ASN A 376 3.59 4.14 -12.17
CA ASN A 376 3.44 3.30 -10.99
C ASN A 376 2.57 3.96 -9.91
N THR A 377 1.76 3.14 -9.24
CA THR A 377 1.04 3.52 -8.03
C THR A 377 1.94 3.37 -6.81
N ASN A 378 1.88 4.34 -5.89
CA ASN A 378 2.62 4.32 -4.64
C ASN A 378 1.67 4.72 -3.50
N GLY A 379 1.05 3.72 -2.87
CA GLY A 379 0.00 3.92 -1.87
C GLY A 379 -1.19 4.68 -2.46
N ASP A 380 -1.47 5.87 -1.92
CA ASP A 380 -2.59 6.73 -2.31
C ASP A 380 -2.25 7.73 -3.43
N THR A 381 -1.12 7.56 -4.11
CA THR A 381 -0.65 8.46 -5.18
C THR A 381 -0.32 7.72 -6.47
N PHE A 382 -0.52 8.40 -7.60
CA PHE A 382 -0.06 7.95 -8.91
C PHE A 382 1.13 8.77 -9.38
N THR A 383 2.05 8.08 -10.05
CA THR A 383 3.09 8.73 -10.85
C THR A 383 2.49 9.14 -12.20
N ILE A 384 2.82 10.33 -12.69
CA ILE A 384 2.45 10.81 -14.02
C ILE A 384 3.67 10.75 -14.93
N ILE A 385 3.54 10.02 -16.04
CA ILE A 385 4.57 9.89 -17.07
C ILE A 385 4.51 11.07 -18.03
N SER A 386 3.30 11.52 -18.37
CA SER A 386 3.08 12.66 -19.27
C SER A 386 1.70 13.29 -19.05
N GLY A 387 1.57 14.56 -19.43
CA GLY A 387 0.30 15.30 -19.39
C GLY A 387 0.15 16.26 -18.20
N LEU A 388 1.10 16.31 -17.25
CA LEU A 388 1.12 17.34 -16.20
C LEU A 388 2.53 17.87 -15.99
N GLU A 389 2.62 19.15 -15.62
CA GLU A 389 3.87 19.81 -15.26
C GLU A 389 3.95 20.07 -13.76
N LYS A 390 5.17 20.18 -13.24
CA LYS A 390 5.39 20.50 -11.83
C LYS A 390 4.89 21.91 -11.54
N GLY A 391 4.05 22.05 -10.51
CA GLY A 391 3.42 23.31 -10.15
C GLY A 391 2.02 23.53 -10.76
N ASP A 392 1.54 22.64 -11.64
CA ASP A 392 0.14 22.64 -12.05
C ASP A 392 -0.77 22.52 -10.82
N GLN A 393 -1.88 23.25 -10.80
CA GLN A 393 -2.87 23.16 -9.73
C GLN A 393 -4.01 22.25 -10.18
N ILE A 394 -4.16 21.06 -9.58
CA ILE A 394 -5.18 20.08 -9.99
C ILE A 394 -6.29 19.96 -8.96
N VAL A 395 -7.48 19.55 -9.41
CA VAL A 395 -8.62 19.25 -8.54
C VAL A 395 -8.39 17.89 -7.84
N THR A 396 -8.39 17.87 -6.51
CA THR A 396 -8.21 16.66 -5.68
C THR A 396 -9.49 16.18 -5.01
N ASN A 397 -10.48 17.05 -4.88
CA ASN A 397 -11.80 16.74 -4.36
C ASN A 397 -12.86 17.44 -5.23
N GLY A 398 -13.97 16.76 -5.50
CA GLY A 398 -15.04 17.27 -6.36
C GLY A 398 -14.76 17.15 -7.87
N THR A 399 -13.82 16.27 -8.28
CA THR A 399 -13.45 16.04 -9.69
C THR A 399 -14.65 15.66 -10.57
N PHE A 400 -15.53 14.78 -10.09
CA PHE A 400 -16.77 14.43 -10.79
C PHE A 400 -17.74 15.60 -10.93
N THR A 401 -17.78 16.53 -9.97
CA THR A 401 -18.66 17.70 -10.04
C THR A 401 -18.16 18.70 -11.09
N VAL A 402 -16.85 18.88 -11.18
CA VAL A 402 -16.23 19.67 -12.26
C VAL A 402 -16.50 19.02 -13.61
N ASP A 403 -16.41 17.69 -13.71
CA ASP A 403 -16.73 16.96 -14.95
C ASP A 403 -18.20 17.07 -15.36
N ALA A 404 -19.12 16.93 -14.41
CA ALA A 404 -20.54 17.10 -14.69
C ALA A 404 -20.85 18.52 -15.16
N ALA A 405 -20.24 19.55 -14.54
CA ALA A 405 -20.38 20.93 -15.00
C ALA A 405 -19.82 21.11 -16.43
N ALA A 406 -18.67 20.50 -16.73
CA ALA A 406 -18.10 20.47 -18.07
C ALA A 406 -19.08 19.89 -19.09
N GLN A 407 -19.64 18.73 -18.77
CA GLN A 407 -20.56 18.00 -19.63
C GLN A 407 -21.87 18.78 -19.87
N LEU A 408 -22.42 19.40 -18.83
CA LEU A 408 -23.64 20.21 -18.92
C LEU A 408 -23.44 21.48 -19.77
N GLN A 409 -22.24 22.05 -19.76
CA GLN A 409 -21.87 23.20 -20.59
C GLN A 409 -21.43 22.80 -22.01
N GLY A 410 -21.54 21.52 -22.38
CA GLY A 410 -21.13 21.01 -23.70
C GLY A 410 -19.63 21.07 -23.94
N LYS A 411 -18.83 21.20 -22.89
CA LYS A 411 -17.37 21.22 -22.93
C LYS A 411 -16.83 19.79 -22.94
N LYS A 412 -15.52 19.64 -23.11
CA LYS A 412 -14.87 18.33 -23.02
C LYS A 412 -15.07 17.76 -21.61
N SER A 413 -15.54 16.52 -21.53
CA SER A 413 -15.73 15.74 -20.29
C SER A 413 -15.21 14.31 -20.46
N MET A 414 -15.06 13.58 -19.36
CA MET A 414 -14.83 12.12 -19.34
C MET A 414 -15.68 11.36 -20.37
N MET A 415 -16.92 11.79 -20.61
CA MET A 415 -17.85 11.11 -21.52
C MET A 415 -17.89 11.74 -22.93
N ASN A 416 -17.30 12.91 -23.13
CA ASN A 416 -17.31 13.63 -24.40
C ASN A 416 -15.93 14.23 -24.72
N SER A 417 -15.16 13.57 -25.59
CA SER A 417 -13.77 13.95 -25.93
C SER A 417 -13.66 15.14 -26.88
N GLU A 418 -14.61 15.30 -27.82
CA GLU A 418 -14.56 16.32 -28.86
C GLU A 418 -15.27 17.63 -28.46
N GLY A 419 -16.07 17.61 -27.38
CA GLY A 419 -16.97 18.70 -27.02
C GLY A 419 -18.17 18.80 -27.97
N GLY A 420 -19.23 19.50 -27.56
CA GLY A 420 -20.47 19.65 -28.34
C GLY A 420 -21.69 18.96 -27.72
N LYS A 421 -22.85 19.08 -28.40
CA LYS A 421 -24.15 18.57 -27.92
C LYS A 421 -24.07 17.08 -27.62
N THR A 422 -24.33 16.72 -26.37
CA THR A 422 -24.43 15.33 -25.93
C THR A 422 -25.78 14.78 -26.37
N MET A 423 -25.79 13.83 -27.32
CA MET A 423 -27.01 13.14 -27.72
C MET A 423 -27.46 12.23 -26.57
N THR A 424 -28.56 12.57 -25.90
CA THR A 424 -29.28 11.59 -25.09
C THR A 424 -30.07 10.70 -26.06
N GLY A 425 -30.14 9.40 -25.81
CA GLY A 425 -30.60 8.38 -26.79
C GLY A 425 -32.09 8.41 -27.16
N HIS A 426 -32.70 9.58 -27.34
CA HIS A 426 -34.13 9.74 -27.64
C HIS A 426 -34.46 10.72 -28.77
N GLU A 427 -33.49 11.04 -29.63
CA GLU A 427 -33.69 11.97 -30.75
C GLU A 427 -34.18 11.27 -32.05
N GLY A 428 -34.36 9.95 -32.04
CA GLY A 428 -34.51 9.11 -33.25
C GLY A 428 -35.93 8.69 -33.66
N HIS A 429 -37.01 9.20 -33.04
CA HIS A 429 -38.35 8.61 -33.25
C HIS A 429 -39.44 9.53 -33.82
N LEU A 430 -39.10 10.67 -34.43
CA LEU A 430 -40.07 11.54 -35.07
C LEU A 430 -39.69 11.82 -36.53
N GLY A 431 -40.38 11.14 -37.46
CA GLY A 431 -40.41 11.55 -38.87
C GLY A 431 -40.28 10.42 -39.89
N MET A 432 -41.31 9.58 -40.06
CA MET A 432 -41.48 8.87 -41.33
C MET A 432 -42.22 9.79 -42.31
N GLN A 433 -41.48 10.43 -43.22
CA GLN A 433 -42.02 10.98 -44.46
C GLN A 433 -41.61 10.05 -45.61
N GLU A 434 -42.63 9.54 -46.30
CA GLU A 434 -42.50 8.71 -47.50
C GLU A 434 -41.76 9.45 -48.63
N GLY A 435 -40.79 8.78 -49.23
CA GLY A 435 -40.31 9.12 -50.57
C GLY A 435 -38.81 8.92 -50.79
N SER A 436 -38.41 7.71 -51.20
CA SER A 436 -37.49 7.45 -52.32
C SER A 436 -36.94 6.01 -52.27
N LYS A 437 -36.50 5.54 -53.44
CA LYS A 437 -36.42 4.15 -53.88
C LYS A 437 -35.43 3.27 -53.11
N MET A 438 -35.90 2.05 -52.85
CA MET A 438 -35.16 0.91 -52.29
C MET A 438 -34.42 0.16 -53.42
N GLU A 439 -33.09 0.11 -53.37
CA GLU A 439 -32.29 -0.97 -53.96
C GLU A 439 -31.76 -1.89 -52.85
N SER A 440 -31.58 -3.16 -53.23
CA SER A 440 -31.66 -4.37 -52.42
C SER A 440 -30.55 -4.62 -51.40
N SER A 441 -30.91 -5.14 -50.22
CA SER A 441 -30.19 -6.28 -49.60
C SER A 441 -30.99 -6.91 -48.44
N ALA A 442 -31.32 -8.20 -48.63
CA ALA A 442 -31.53 -9.28 -47.66
C ALA A 442 -32.17 -8.99 -46.29
N SER A 443 -33.42 -9.46 -46.17
CA SER A 443 -34.18 -9.67 -44.93
C SER A 443 -33.51 -10.68 -43.99
N THR A 444 -33.28 -10.30 -42.73
CA THR A 444 -33.14 -11.26 -41.63
C THR A 444 -34.38 -11.18 -40.75
N ASP A 445 -35.07 -12.30 -40.66
CA ASP A 445 -36.29 -12.52 -39.88
C ASP A 445 -35.92 -12.71 -38.40
N HIS A 446 -36.51 -11.91 -37.51
CA HIS A 446 -36.27 -11.93 -36.07
C HIS A 446 -37.40 -12.65 -35.33
N SER A 447 -37.64 -13.91 -35.68
CA SER A 447 -38.73 -14.69 -35.09
C SER A 447 -38.29 -15.90 -34.27
N GLU A 448 -37.13 -15.92 -33.59
CA GLU A 448 -36.82 -16.97 -32.60
C GLU A 448 -35.90 -16.48 -31.46
N MET A 449 -36.47 -15.83 -30.44
CA MET A 449 -35.80 -15.55 -29.16
C MET A 449 -36.40 -16.36 -28.01
N ASN A 450 -36.57 -17.68 -28.18
CA ASN A 450 -36.98 -18.54 -27.05
C ASN A 450 -36.53 -20.01 -27.14
N ASN A 451 -35.34 -20.28 -27.68
CA ASN A 451 -34.76 -21.63 -27.64
C ASN A 451 -33.60 -21.71 -26.64
N ARG A 452 -33.79 -22.54 -25.60
CA ARG A 452 -32.81 -22.84 -24.55
C ARG A 452 -31.65 -23.64 -25.16
N ILE A 453 -30.43 -23.13 -25.00
CA ILE A 453 -29.20 -23.77 -25.49
C ILE A 453 -29.06 -25.16 -24.86
N LYS A 454 -28.98 -26.21 -25.68
CA LYS A 454 -28.69 -27.58 -25.21
C LYS A 454 -27.19 -27.74 -24.97
N VAL A 455 -26.83 -28.03 -23.73
CA VAL A 455 -25.44 -28.29 -23.32
C VAL A 455 -25.13 -29.78 -23.55
N SER A 456 -23.90 -30.09 -23.99
CA SER A 456 -23.49 -31.46 -24.30
C SER A 456 -23.39 -32.34 -23.05
N ASN A 457 -23.66 -33.64 -23.23
CA ASN A 457 -23.59 -34.63 -22.14
C ASN A 457 -22.16 -34.80 -21.58
N GLU A 458 -21.13 -34.51 -22.38
CA GLU A 458 -19.72 -34.51 -21.90
C GLU A 458 -19.48 -33.42 -20.86
N PHE A 459 -20.04 -32.22 -21.05
CA PHE A 459 -19.89 -31.11 -20.11
C PHE A 459 -20.65 -31.38 -18.80
N GLN A 460 -21.78 -32.09 -18.85
CA GLN A 460 -22.53 -32.48 -17.64
C GLN A 460 -21.80 -33.55 -16.82
N GLY A 461 -20.96 -34.38 -17.45
CA GLY A 461 -20.17 -35.41 -16.78
C GLY A 461 -18.98 -34.88 -15.97
N GLN A 462 -18.49 -33.67 -16.29
CA GLN A 462 -17.36 -33.04 -15.59
C GLN A 462 -17.76 -32.37 -14.26
N LEU A 463 -19.06 -32.29 -13.97
CA LEU A 463 -19.63 -31.65 -12.78
C LEU A 463 -20.05 -32.64 -11.69
N LYS A 464 -19.68 -33.92 -11.82
CA LYS A 464 -19.96 -34.98 -10.82
C LYS A 464 -18.73 -35.35 -10.01
#